data_AF-A0AAW0W5M1-F1
#
_entry.id   AF-A0AAW0W5M1-F1
#
_cell.length_a   1.000
_cell.length_b   1.000
_cell.length_c   1.000
_cell.angle_alpha   90.00
_cell.angle_beta   90.00
_cell.angle_gamma   90.00
#
_symmetry.space_group_name_H-M   'P 1'
#
loop_
_entity.id
_entity.type
_entity.pdbx_description
1 polymer ?
#
loop_
_entity_poly.entity_id
_entity_poly.type
_entity_poly.pdbx_seq_one_letter_code
_entity_poly.pdbx_strand_id
1 'polypeptide(L)'
;MAESEKFDGMLLAMAQQHTAGVIQLLDTFFSFLARKTDFYTGAPQETSEKMVMEKFRKYQSLALAEQEKKKAEYEEMERRKQERMKKKELDEKKLNAQPKIIELTDDEASELQKNLSQEPAKTKEPEKVEKMDDDDEEEDKGKLKPNAGNGCDLDKYRWTQTLQEVEV
;
A
#
# COMPACT_ATOMS: atom_id res chain seq x y z
N MET A 1 25.07 6.59 -15.44
CA MET A 1 25.77 6.79 -14.15
C MET A 1 26.17 8.24 -14.08
N ALA A 2 25.89 8.89 -12.96
CA ALA A 2 26.31 10.28 -12.79
C ALA A 2 27.84 10.31 -12.78
N GLU A 3 28.44 11.39 -13.31
CA GLU A 3 29.91 11.54 -13.34
C GLU A 3 30.55 11.39 -11.94
N SER A 4 29.78 11.72 -10.89
CA SER A 4 30.16 11.53 -9.49
C SER A 4 30.40 10.08 -9.08
N GLU A 5 29.70 9.12 -9.68
CA GLU A 5 29.75 7.70 -9.27
C GLU A 5 30.94 6.95 -9.88
N LYS A 6 31.60 7.56 -10.88
CA LYS A 6 32.70 6.93 -11.64
C LYS A 6 33.87 6.51 -10.74
N PHE A 7 34.15 7.29 -9.70
CA PHE A 7 35.29 7.07 -8.81
C PHE A 7 34.91 6.33 -7.51
N ASP A 8 33.62 6.05 -7.30
CA ASP A 8 33.13 5.44 -6.05
C ASP A 8 33.77 4.08 -5.79
N GLY A 9 33.91 3.24 -6.81
CA GLY A 9 34.57 1.93 -6.67
C GLY A 9 36.02 2.05 -6.20
N MET A 10 36.75 3.06 -6.69
CA MET A 10 38.14 3.30 -6.30
C MET A 10 38.24 3.88 -4.88
N LEU A 11 37.37 4.84 -4.55
CA LEU A 11 37.30 5.44 -3.21
C LEU A 11 36.86 4.42 -2.16
N LEU A 12 35.92 3.54 -2.49
CA LEU A 12 35.45 2.47 -1.63
C LEU A 12 36.55 1.42 -1.39
N ALA A 13 37.27 1.01 -2.44
CA ALA A 13 38.41 0.11 -2.32
C ALA A 13 39.50 0.70 -1.41
N MET A 14 39.80 2.00 -1.56
CA MET A 14 40.70 2.69 -0.63
C MET A 14 40.13 2.71 0.79
N ALA A 15 38.86 3.04 0.99
CA ALA A 15 38.24 3.08 2.31
C ALA A 15 38.31 1.73 3.05
N GLN A 16 38.08 0.62 2.33
CA GLN A 16 38.15 -0.75 2.87
C GLN A 16 39.55 -1.17 3.31
N GLN A 17 40.60 -0.62 2.70
CA GLN A 17 41.99 -0.89 3.07
C GLN A 17 42.43 -0.16 4.35
N HIS A 18 41.71 0.88 4.77
CA HIS A 18 42.03 1.63 5.98
C HIS A 18 41.38 0.98 7.22
N THR A 19 42.20 0.68 8.23
CA THR A 19 41.75 0.00 9.45
C THR A 19 40.93 0.89 10.38
N ALA A 20 41.20 2.21 10.37
CA ALA A 20 40.40 3.19 11.11
C ALA A 20 39.30 3.85 10.26
N GLY A 21 38.98 3.26 9.09
CA GLY A 21 37.91 3.72 8.21
C GLY A 21 38.11 5.14 7.67
N VAL A 22 37.08 5.97 7.78
CA VAL A 22 36.99 7.29 7.13
C VAL A 22 38.04 8.29 7.64
N ILE A 23 38.45 8.21 8.91
CA ILE A 23 39.43 9.16 9.48
C ILE A 23 40.78 9.01 8.77
N GLN A 24 41.26 7.78 8.63
CA GLN A 24 42.51 7.50 7.91
C GLN A 24 42.38 7.75 6.41
N LEU A 25 41.21 7.51 5.81
CA LEU A 25 40.98 7.85 4.41
C LEU A 25 41.14 9.35 4.16
N LEU A 26 40.57 10.18 5.05
CA LEU A 26 40.72 11.64 4.98
C LEU A 26 42.17 12.07 5.17
N ASP A 27 42.88 11.49 6.14
CA ASP A 27 44.31 11.77 6.35
C ASP A 27 45.14 11.43 5.10
N THR A 28 44.90 10.25 4.51
CA THR A 28 45.53 9.84 3.25
C THR A 28 45.23 10.83 2.13
N PHE A 29 43.99 11.30 2.00
CA PHE A 29 43.60 12.28 0.99
C PHE A 29 44.30 13.63 1.17
N PHE A 30 44.33 14.18 2.39
CA PHE A 30 45.05 15.42 2.67
C PHE A 30 46.57 15.26 2.52
N SER A 31 47.13 14.10 2.88
CA SER A 31 48.53 13.76 2.62
C SER A 31 48.86 13.71 1.12
N PHE A 32 47.91 13.29 0.29
CA PHE A 32 48.05 13.28 -1.17
C PHE A 32 48.08 14.70 -1.71
N LEU A 33 47.15 15.56 -1.27
CA LEU A 33 47.15 16.97 -1.64
C LEU A 33 48.48 17.64 -1.24
N ALA A 34 49.01 17.35 -0.06
CA ALA A 34 50.28 17.92 0.38
C ALA A 34 51.49 17.50 -0.47
N ARG A 35 51.48 16.27 -1.02
CA ARG A 35 52.64 15.70 -1.71
C ARG A 35 52.57 15.81 -3.24
N LYS A 36 51.36 15.89 -3.80
CA LYS A 36 51.11 15.75 -5.24
C LYS A 36 50.40 16.93 -5.87
N THR A 37 49.96 17.89 -5.07
CA THR A 37 49.34 19.12 -5.57
C THR A 37 49.96 20.34 -4.91
N ASP A 38 49.68 21.50 -5.46
CA ASP A 38 50.04 22.81 -4.91
C ASP A 38 48.96 23.34 -3.95
N PHE A 39 48.05 22.48 -3.47
CA PHE A 39 46.87 22.90 -2.71
C PHE A 39 47.18 23.75 -1.47
N TYR A 40 48.30 23.49 -0.79
CA TYR A 40 48.72 24.24 0.40
C TYR A 40 49.73 25.36 0.12
N THR A 41 50.34 25.40 -1.07
CA THR A 41 51.42 26.33 -1.42
C THR A 41 51.06 27.31 -2.53
N GLY A 42 50.04 27.00 -3.34
CA GLY A 42 49.63 27.76 -4.51
C GLY A 42 48.68 28.93 -4.21
N ALA A 43 48.09 28.98 -3.02
CA ALA A 43 47.18 30.03 -2.59
C ALA A 43 47.38 30.36 -1.10
N PRO A 44 46.91 31.52 -0.61
CA PRO A 44 46.88 31.83 0.81
C PRO A 44 46.13 30.75 1.59
N GLN A 45 46.61 30.45 2.80
CA GLN A 45 46.06 29.40 3.67
C GLN A 45 44.53 29.51 3.86
N GLU A 46 44.03 30.75 3.99
CA GLU A 46 42.61 31.04 4.16
C GLU A 46 41.76 30.58 2.97
N THR A 47 42.30 30.59 1.75
CA THR A 47 41.59 30.18 0.54
C THR A 47 41.40 28.67 0.50
N SER A 48 42.46 27.91 0.80
CA SER A 48 42.42 26.44 0.80
C SER A 48 41.50 25.90 1.90
N GLU A 49 41.51 26.50 3.08
CA GLU A 49 40.59 26.15 4.16
C GLU A 49 39.12 26.44 3.82
N LYS A 50 38.85 27.65 3.30
CA LYS A 50 37.49 28.02 2.84
C LYS A 50 36.97 27.05 1.78
N MET A 51 37.82 26.63 0.85
CA MET A 51 37.44 25.69 -0.21
C MET A 51 36.99 24.34 0.36
N VAL A 52 37.74 23.77 1.31
CA VAL A 52 37.36 22.50 1.96
C VAL A 52 36.04 22.65 2.71
N MET A 53 35.91 23.72 3.49
CA MET A 53 34.71 23.98 4.29
C MET A 53 33.47 24.23 3.43
N GLU A 54 33.61 24.93 2.30
CA GLU A 54 32.51 25.14 1.35
C GLU A 54 32.02 23.82 0.76
N LYS A 55 32.93 22.96 0.29
CA LYS A 55 32.57 21.64 -0.25
C LYS A 55 31.96 20.75 0.83
N PHE A 56 32.52 20.73 2.03
CA PHE A 56 31.96 19.99 3.16
C PHE A 56 30.52 20.40 3.43
N ARG A 57 30.25 21.71 3.59
CA ARG A 57 28.90 22.23 3.87
C ARG A 57 27.91 21.89 2.75
N LYS A 58 28.34 21.98 1.49
CA LYS A 58 27.50 21.62 0.32
C LYS A 58 27.05 20.16 0.38
N TYR A 59 27.97 19.22 0.62
CA TYR A 59 27.61 17.80 0.66
C TYR A 59 26.90 17.42 1.96
N GLN A 60 27.22 18.09 3.07
CA GLN A 60 26.49 17.93 4.33
C GLN A 60 25.00 18.27 4.17
N SER A 61 24.68 19.42 3.56
CA SER A 61 23.27 19.82 3.37
C SER A 61 22.53 18.88 2.43
N LEU A 62 23.17 18.41 1.36
CA LEU A 62 22.59 17.41 0.46
C LEU A 62 22.33 16.08 1.16
N ALA A 63 23.27 15.59 1.95
CA ALA A 63 23.12 14.33 2.67
C ALA A 63 21.99 14.38 3.70
N LEU A 64 21.88 15.49 4.44
CA LEU A 64 20.80 15.70 5.41
C LEU A 64 19.43 15.79 4.73
N ALA A 65 19.33 16.54 3.63
CA ALA A 65 18.08 16.66 2.88
C ALA A 65 17.63 15.31 2.29
N GLU A 66 18.55 14.51 1.76
CA GLU A 66 18.25 13.17 1.25
C GLU A 66 17.84 12.20 2.38
N GLN A 67 18.48 12.30 3.55
CA GLN A 67 18.10 11.50 4.72
C GLN A 67 16.69 11.86 5.20
N GLU A 68 16.36 13.16 5.28
CA GLU A 68 15.05 13.65 5.67
C GLU A 68 13.97 13.19 4.67
N LYS A 69 14.23 13.32 3.37
CA LYS A 69 13.34 12.86 2.32
C LYS A 69 13.06 11.36 2.42
N LYS A 70 14.11 10.52 2.57
CA LYS A 70 13.96 9.08 2.75
C LYS A 70 13.14 8.72 3.99
N LYS A 71 13.33 9.47 5.09
CA LYS A 71 12.57 9.27 6.32
C LYS A 71 11.08 9.62 6.12
N ALA A 72 10.79 10.75 5.47
CA ALA A 72 9.42 11.15 5.16
C ALA A 72 8.71 10.15 4.23
N GLU A 73 9.40 9.66 3.19
CA GLU A 73 8.87 8.62 2.28
C GLU A 73 8.57 7.31 3.03
N TYR A 74 9.43 6.91 3.96
CA TYR A 74 9.21 5.73 4.78
C TYR A 74 8.01 5.89 5.72
N GLU A 75 7.89 7.04 6.39
CA GLU A 75 6.76 7.36 7.27
C GLU A 75 5.42 7.42 6.50
N GLU A 76 5.41 7.99 5.30
CA GLU A 76 4.22 8.02 4.44
C GLU A 76 3.83 6.60 3.98
N MET A 77 4.80 5.80 3.56
CA MET A 77 4.59 4.40 3.21
C MET A 77 4.02 3.59 4.38
N GLU A 78 4.52 3.81 5.58
CA GLU A 78 4.04 3.14 6.78
C GLU A 78 2.62 3.57 7.14
N ARG A 79 2.31 4.88 7.10
CA ARG A 79 0.95 5.40 7.30
C ARG A 79 -0.03 4.81 6.29
N ARG A 80 0.33 4.78 5.00
CA ARG A 80 -0.51 4.20 3.93
C ARG A 80 -0.75 2.71 4.12
N LYS A 81 0.24 1.96 4.63
CA LYS A 81 0.08 0.54 4.98
C LYS A 81 -0.89 0.37 6.16
N GLN A 82 -0.74 1.17 7.20
CA GLN A 82 -1.61 1.11 8.38
C GLN A 82 -3.07 1.45 8.04
N GLU A 83 -3.31 2.47 7.21
CA GLU A 83 -4.66 2.83 6.74
C GLU A 83 -5.31 1.69 5.93
N ARG A 84 -4.54 1.03 5.04
CA ARG A 84 -5.02 -0.12 4.27
C ARG A 84 -5.38 -1.30 5.16
N MET A 85 -4.57 -1.58 6.19
CA MET A 85 -4.85 -2.67 7.13
C MET A 85 -6.11 -2.38 7.95
N LYS A 86 -6.24 -1.16 8.51
CA LYS A 86 -7.44 -0.75 9.26
C LYS A 86 -8.70 -0.79 8.39
N LYS A 87 -8.61 -0.36 7.13
CA LYS A 87 -9.75 -0.45 6.19
C LYS A 87 -10.15 -1.90 5.94
N LYS A 88 -9.18 -2.78 5.68
CA LYS A 88 -9.45 -4.22 5.50
C LYS A 88 -10.08 -4.85 6.75
N GLU A 89 -9.57 -4.56 7.94
CA GLU A 89 -10.15 -5.06 9.19
C GLU A 89 -11.58 -4.53 9.42
N LEU A 90 -11.86 -3.28 9.06
CA LEU A 90 -13.20 -2.72 9.15
C LEU A 90 -14.14 -3.40 8.15
N ASP A 91 -13.70 -3.61 6.92
CA ASP A 91 -14.48 -4.26 5.86
C ASP A 91 -14.73 -5.74 6.22
N GLU A 92 -13.74 -6.47 6.77
CA GLU A 92 -13.91 -7.83 7.29
C GLU A 92 -14.87 -7.87 8.48
N LYS A 93 -14.79 -6.93 9.43
CA LYS A 93 -15.75 -6.84 10.54
C LYS A 93 -17.16 -6.54 10.05
N LYS A 94 -17.33 -5.72 9.02
CA LYS A 94 -18.63 -5.46 8.39
C LYS A 94 -19.19 -6.70 7.69
N LEU A 95 -18.36 -7.40 6.92
CA LEU A 95 -18.73 -8.67 6.27
C LEU A 95 -19.11 -9.75 7.29
N ASN A 96 -18.41 -9.82 8.42
CA ASN A 96 -18.72 -10.80 9.47
C ASN A 96 -19.88 -10.38 10.39
N ALA A 97 -20.29 -9.12 10.35
CA ALA A 97 -21.47 -8.59 11.04
C ALA A 97 -22.75 -8.69 10.20
N GLN A 98 -22.64 -8.91 8.89
CA GLN A 98 -23.79 -9.32 8.08
C GLN A 98 -24.24 -10.72 8.52
N PRO A 99 -25.55 -10.99 8.63
CA PRO A 99 -26.05 -12.28 9.06
C PRO A 99 -25.61 -13.35 8.05
N LYS A 100 -24.73 -14.25 8.49
CA LYS A 100 -24.31 -15.42 7.73
C LYS A 100 -25.53 -16.31 7.50
N ILE A 101 -26.03 -16.37 6.27
CA ILE A 101 -27.06 -17.33 5.86
C ILE A 101 -26.44 -18.72 6.01
N ILE A 102 -26.80 -19.41 7.09
CA ILE A 102 -26.51 -20.83 7.28
C ILE A 102 -27.57 -21.56 6.47
N GLU A 103 -27.15 -22.41 5.53
CA GLU A 103 -28.07 -23.33 4.88
C GLU A 103 -28.57 -24.31 5.95
N LEU A 104 -29.83 -24.12 6.38
CA LEU A 104 -30.54 -25.13 7.15
C LEU A 104 -30.58 -26.40 6.29
N THR A 105 -30.12 -27.51 6.86
CA THR A 105 -30.21 -28.82 6.21
C THR A 105 -31.70 -29.18 6.02
N ASP A 106 -32.04 -29.82 4.89
CA ASP A 106 -33.43 -30.12 4.47
C ASP A 106 -34.26 -30.87 5.55
N ASP A 107 -33.57 -31.62 6.43
CA ASP A 107 -34.16 -32.32 7.57
C ASP A 107 -34.66 -31.38 8.69
N GLU A 108 -33.93 -30.30 9.03
CA GLU A 108 -34.33 -29.34 10.07
C GLU A 108 -35.44 -28.38 9.56
N ALA A 109 -35.45 -28.09 8.26
CA ALA A 109 -36.54 -27.34 7.62
C ALA A 109 -37.87 -28.10 7.67
N SER A 110 -37.83 -29.43 7.49
CA SER A 110 -38.99 -30.30 7.60
C SER A 110 -39.55 -30.37 9.04
N GLU A 111 -38.69 -30.34 10.05
CA GLU A 111 -39.11 -30.33 11.46
C GLU A 111 -39.75 -28.99 11.89
N LEU A 112 -39.21 -27.85 11.45
CA LEU A 112 -39.86 -26.55 11.67
C LEU A 112 -41.23 -26.47 11.00
N GLN A 113 -41.36 -27.00 9.77
CA GLN A 113 -42.63 -27.00 9.04
C GLN A 113 -43.65 -27.97 9.67
N LYS A 114 -43.20 -29.07 10.27
CA LYS A 114 -44.06 -29.97 11.06
C LYS A 114 -44.52 -29.33 12.38
N ASN A 115 -43.65 -28.61 13.07
CA ASN A 115 -44.01 -27.92 14.31
C ASN A 115 -44.98 -26.73 14.06
N LEU A 116 -44.83 -26.02 12.94
CA LEU A 116 -45.74 -24.94 12.56
C LEU A 116 -47.10 -25.45 12.02
N SER A 117 -47.14 -26.69 11.52
CA SER A 117 -48.36 -27.34 11.01
C SER A 117 -49.17 -28.07 12.09
N GLN A 118 -48.69 -28.14 13.34
CA GLN A 118 -49.34 -28.88 14.43
C GLN A 118 -50.26 -28.04 15.34
N GLU A 119 -50.40 -26.72 15.12
CA GLU A 119 -51.50 -25.96 15.73
C GLU A 119 -52.64 -25.74 14.73
N PRO A 120 -53.83 -26.34 14.94
CA PRO A 120 -54.98 -26.12 14.08
C PRO A 120 -55.66 -24.78 14.38
N ALA A 121 -55.66 -23.92 13.37
CA ALA A 121 -56.73 -23.02 12.94
C ALA A 121 -57.72 -22.48 13.99
N LYS A 122 -57.68 -21.15 14.20
CA LYS A 122 -58.91 -20.34 14.25
C LYS A 122 -58.86 -19.25 13.19
N THR A 123 -59.69 -19.47 12.18
CA THR A 123 -60.18 -18.56 11.13
C THR A 123 -60.57 -17.19 11.67
N LYS A 124 -60.19 -16.12 10.95
CA LYS A 124 -61.02 -14.95 10.55
C LYS A 124 -60.31 -14.20 9.41
N GLU A 125 -60.84 -14.32 8.18
CA GLU A 125 -60.75 -13.26 7.16
C GLU A 125 -61.79 -12.16 7.49
N PRO A 126 -61.83 -10.96 6.85
CA PRO A 126 -60.97 -10.40 5.80
C PRO A 126 -60.44 -8.99 6.14
N GLU A 127 -59.37 -8.51 5.50
CA GLU A 127 -59.27 -7.08 5.11
C GLU A 127 -58.12 -6.81 4.12
N LYS A 128 -58.49 -6.19 2.99
CA LYS A 128 -57.59 -5.49 2.09
C LYS A 128 -56.89 -4.37 2.85
N VAL A 129 -55.55 -4.38 2.90
CA VAL A 129 -54.74 -3.16 2.95
C VAL A 129 -53.55 -3.35 2.02
N GLU A 130 -53.42 -2.36 1.14
CA GLU A 130 -52.35 -2.16 0.18
C GLU A 130 -51.01 -1.79 0.86
N LYS A 131 -49.92 -2.15 0.16
CA LYS A 131 -48.60 -1.47 0.10
C LYS A 131 -47.72 -1.30 1.34
N MET A 132 -46.53 -1.88 1.22
CA MET A 132 -45.18 -1.31 1.47
C MET A 132 -44.24 -2.30 0.76
N ASP A 133 -43.95 -2.21 -0.54
CA ASP A 133 -43.02 -1.28 -1.19
C ASP A 133 -41.89 -0.75 -0.30
N ASP A 134 -40.67 -1.04 -0.77
CA ASP A 134 -39.40 -0.36 -0.53
C ASP A 134 -38.76 -0.42 0.85
N ASP A 135 -37.71 -1.25 0.99
CA ASP A 135 -36.54 -0.89 1.82
C ASP A 135 -35.26 -1.60 1.34
N ASP A 136 -34.92 -1.49 0.05
CA ASP A 136 -33.56 -1.79 -0.45
C ASP A 136 -33.24 -1.14 -1.83
N GLU A 137 -33.96 -0.10 -2.28
CA GLU A 137 -33.80 0.42 -3.65
C GLU A 137 -32.95 1.69 -3.83
N GLU A 138 -32.31 2.27 -2.81
CA GLU A 138 -31.51 3.49 -3.03
C GLU A 138 -30.14 3.22 -3.71
N GLU A 139 -29.54 2.03 -3.55
CA GLU A 139 -28.22 1.73 -4.15
C GLU A 139 -28.26 0.85 -5.42
N ASP A 140 -29.40 0.21 -5.72
CA ASP A 140 -29.53 -0.74 -6.84
C ASP A 140 -30.43 -0.22 -7.99
N LYS A 141 -31.02 0.97 -7.86
CA LYS A 141 -31.70 1.68 -8.96
C LYS A 141 -30.73 1.98 -10.10
N GLY A 142 -30.71 1.09 -11.09
CA GLY A 142 -29.91 1.21 -12.32
C GLY A 142 -28.87 0.10 -12.54
N LYS A 143 -28.72 -0.85 -11.61
CA LYS A 143 -27.85 -2.02 -11.83
C LYS A 143 -28.63 -3.14 -12.51
N LEU A 144 -28.01 -3.76 -13.51
CA LEU A 144 -28.58 -4.93 -14.18
C LEU A 144 -28.41 -6.16 -13.28
N LYS A 145 -29.49 -6.94 -13.15
CA LYS A 145 -29.45 -8.21 -12.43
C LYS A 145 -28.47 -9.17 -13.11
N PRO A 146 -27.48 -9.74 -12.40
CA PRO A 146 -26.56 -10.71 -12.99
C PRO A 146 -27.29 -11.94 -13.55
N ASN A 147 -26.74 -12.52 -14.61
CA ASN A 147 -27.22 -13.80 -15.14
C ASN A 147 -26.75 -14.97 -14.25
N ALA A 148 -27.26 -16.17 -14.49
CA ALA A 148 -26.95 -17.36 -13.67
C ALA A 148 -25.45 -17.73 -13.66
N GLY A 149 -24.67 -17.24 -14.63
CA GLY A 149 -23.22 -17.40 -14.68
C GLY A 149 -22.45 -16.24 -14.07
N ASN A 150 -23.05 -15.46 -13.16
CA ASN A 150 -22.45 -14.28 -12.52
C ASN A 150 -21.93 -13.21 -13.50
N GLY A 151 -22.43 -13.20 -14.73
CA GLY A 151 -22.13 -12.17 -15.72
C GLY A 151 -23.38 -11.37 -16.08
N CYS A 152 -23.49 -10.93 -17.32
CA CYS A 152 -24.57 -10.06 -17.76
C CYS A 152 -25.05 -10.43 -19.17
N ASP A 153 -26.37 -10.38 -19.37
CA ASP A 153 -27.00 -10.55 -20.66
C ASP A 153 -27.34 -9.17 -21.25
N LEU A 154 -26.68 -8.81 -22.34
CA LEU A 154 -26.93 -7.58 -23.10
C LEU A 154 -27.44 -7.93 -24.51
N ASP A 155 -28.02 -6.97 -25.22
CA ASP A 155 -28.68 -7.20 -26.52
C ASP A 155 -27.77 -7.80 -27.62
N LYS A 156 -26.44 -7.58 -27.53
CA LYS A 156 -25.47 -7.95 -28.57
C LYS A 156 -24.53 -9.08 -28.17
N TYR A 157 -24.39 -9.32 -26.88
CA TYR A 157 -23.50 -10.32 -26.33
C TYR A 157 -23.91 -10.59 -24.88
N ARG A 158 -23.61 -11.78 -24.42
CA ARG A 158 -23.77 -12.17 -23.03
C ARG A 158 -22.45 -12.71 -22.55
N TRP A 159 -22.13 -12.55 -21.29
CA TRP A 159 -20.94 -13.16 -20.74
C TRP A 159 -21.23 -13.79 -19.39
N THR A 160 -20.40 -14.75 -19.02
CA THR A 160 -20.43 -15.45 -17.73
C THR A 160 -19.02 -15.42 -17.14
N GLN A 161 -18.91 -15.51 -15.82
CA GLN A 161 -17.65 -15.41 -15.11
C GLN A 161 -17.58 -16.39 -13.95
N THR A 162 -16.43 -17.02 -13.82
CA THR A 162 -15.99 -17.73 -12.61
C THR A 162 -14.77 -17.02 -12.01
N LEU A 163 -14.24 -17.53 -10.89
CA LEU A 163 -13.00 -16.98 -10.32
C LEU A 163 -11.77 -17.18 -11.24
N GLN A 164 -11.84 -18.15 -12.16
CA GLN A 164 -10.72 -18.57 -12.98
C GLN A 164 -10.76 -17.97 -14.39
N GLU A 165 -11.96 -17.73 -14.93
CA GLU A 165 -12.13 -17.31 -16.32
C GLU A 165 -13.44 -16.53 -16.57
N VAL A 166 -13.48 -15.87 -17.73
CA VAL A 166 -14.64 -15.13 -18.26
C VAL A 166 -14.92 -15.65 -19.67
N GLU A 167 -16.16 -16.05 -19.94
CA GLU A 167 -16.65 -16.48 -21.25
C GLU A 167 -17.60 -15.41 -21.82
N VAL A 168 -17.43 -15.05 -23.10
CA VAL A 168 -18.22 -14.01 -23.82
C VAL A 168 -18.91 -14.63 -25.03
#